data_AF-A0A8R7VJF8-F1
#
_entry.id   AF-A0A8R7VJF8-F1
#
_cell.length_a   1.000
_cell.length_b   1.000
_cell.length_c   1.000
_cell.angle_alpha   90.00
_cell.angle_beta   90.00
_cell.angle_gamma   90.00
#
_symmetry.space_group_name_H-M   'P 1'
#
loop_
_entity.id
_entity.type
_entity.pdbx_description
1 polymer ?
#
loop_
_entity_poly.entity_id
_entity_poly.type
_entity_poly.pdbx_seq_one_letter_code
_entity_poly.pdbx_strand_id
1 'polypeptide(L)'
;MQIPNEFSPAFNHSWMNGSDESTNNNPPEVEIPTLITWSQGGNEVFVEGSWDNWTSRKVLERSGKDHAVLLVLPSGIYHYRMIVDGVPRYVSELPHVTDERGQVANLLDVHVSKDYICLFQHFAPAFSKMIFQNVGS
;
A
#
# COMPACT_ATOMS: atom_id res chain seq x y z
N MET A 1 -48.16 -27.47 13.19
CA MET A 1 -47.35 -28.71 13.29
C MET A 1 -45.97 -28.36 12.77
N GLN A 2 -44.96 -28.36 13.64
CA GLN A 2 -43.60 -27.90 13.33
C GLN A 2 -42.63 -29.01 13.74
N ILE A 3 -41.73 -29.37 12.81
CA ILE A 3 -40.71 -30.40 13.00
C ILE A 3 -39.40 -29.68 13.43
N PRO A 4 -38.74 -30.10 14.53
CA PRO A 4 -37.53 -29.45 15.05
C PRO A 4 -36.24 -30.26 14.83
N ASN A 5 -35.10 -29.61 15.16
CA ASN A 5 -33.73 -30.12 15.39
C ASN A 5 -32.94 -30.57 14.14
N GLU A 6 -31.64 -30.36 13.99
CA GLU A 6 -30.57 -29.82 14.85
C GLU A 6 -29.32 -29.67 13.95
N PHE A 7 -28.53 -28.61 14.13
CA PHE A 7 -27.08 -28.68 13.91
C PHE A 7 -26.41 -27.74 14.91
N SER A 8 -25.77 -28.34 15.91
CA SER A 8 -24.70 -27.69 16.70
C SER A 8 -23.36 -27.95 16.00
N PRO A 9 -22.37 -27.08 16.22
CA PRO A 9 -21.32 -27.53 17.13
C PRO A 9 -21.12 -26.55 18.28
N ALA A 10 -20.91 -27.15 19.44
CA ALA A 10 -20.58 -26.51 20.69
C ALA A 10 -19.26 -25.71 20.60
N PHE A 11 -19.19 -24.60 21.33
CA PHE A 11 -18.36 -24.51 22.54
C PHE A 11 -18.84 -23.32 23.39
N ASN A 12 -19.42 -23.66 24.54
CA ASN A 12 -19.67 -22.76 25.66
C ASN A 12 -18.32 -22.30 26.25
N HIS A 13 -18.18 -21.02 26.63
CA HIS A 13 -18.31 -20.60 28.04
C HIS A 13 -18.14 -19.08 28.22
N SER A 14 -19.17 -18.50 28.85
CA SER A 14 -19.20 -17.36 29.77
C SER A 14 -18.02 -16.39 29.85
N TRP A 15 -18.31 -15.09 29.71
CA TRP A 15 -18.43 -14.25 30.90
C TRP A 15 -19.25 -12.98 30.62
N MET A 16 -20.00 -12.58 31.64
CA MET A 16 -20.85 -11.41 31.71
C MET A 16 -20.08 -10.15 31.30
N ASN A 17 -20.73 -9.25 30.55
CA ASN A 17 -20.45 -7.83 30.72
C ASN A 17 -21.75 -7.03 30.57
N GLY A 18 -22.42 -6.81 31.70
CA GLY A 18 -23.32 -5.69 31.84
C GLY A 18 -22.51 -4.52 32.38
N SER A 19 -22.35 -3.48 31.56
CA SER A 19 -22.25 -2.06 31.92
C SER A 19 -21.59 -1.31 30.77
N ASP A 20 -22.41 -0.51 30.10
CA ASP A 20 -22.12 0.75 29.42
C ASP A 20 -20.65 1.16 29.27
N GLU A 21 -20.11 1.04 28.06
CA GLU A 21 -19.09 1.97 27.56
C GLU A 21 -19.13 1.93 26.02
N SER A 22 -19.63 3.01 25.43
CA SER A 22 -19.57 3.25 23.99
C SER A 22 -18.11 3.47 23.57
N THR A 23 -17.37 2.40 23.29
CA THR A 23 -16.06 2.51 22.63
C THR A 23 -16.19 2.08 21.17
N ASN A 24 -15.79 3.01 20.31
CA ASN A 24 -15.89 3.01 18.87
C ASN A 24 -15.15 1.79 18.29
N ASN A 25 -15.89 0.77 17.83
CA ASN A 25 -15.33 -0.44 17.20
C ASN A 25 -14.84 -0.16 15.77
N ASN A 26 -13.87 0.75 15.61
CA ASN A 26 -13.16 0.85 14.34
C ASN A 26 -12.06 -0.24 14.35
N PRO A 27 -12.01 -1.14 13.36
CA PRO A 27 -10.93 -2.12 13.27
C PRO A 27 -9.58 -1.37 13.21
N PRO A 28 -8.48 -1.97 13.72
CA PRO A 28 -7.16 -1.37 13.63
C PRO A 28 -6.85 -0.98 12.19
N GLU A 29 -6.42 0.25 11.95
CA GLU A 29 -5.96 0.68 10.63
C GLU A 29 -4.78 -0.20 10.23
N VAL A 30 -4.99 -1.09 9.26
CA VAL A 30 -3.94 -1.99 8.79
C VAL A 30 -3.03 -1.20 7.88
N GLU A 31 -1.80 -1.00 8.33
CA GLU A 31 -0.73 -0.46 7.51
C GLU A 31 -0.13 -1.55 6.61
N ILE A 32 0.00 -1.24 5.31
CA ILE A 32 0.39 -2.18 4.26
C ILE A 32 1.66 -1.67 3.58
N PRO A 33 2.75 -2.46 3.60
CA PRO A 33 3.94 -2.18 2.79
C PRO A 33 3.60 -2.18 1.30
N THR A 34 3.88 -1.06 0.64
CA THR A 34 3.49 -0.74 -0.73
C THR A 34 4.73 -0.31 -1.51
N LEU A 35 5.08 -1.07 -2.55
CA LEU A 35 6.22 -0.79 -3.41
C LEU A 35 5.79 0.09 -4.59
N ILE A 36 6.47 1.23 -4.78
CA ILE A 36 6.31 2.10 -5.94
C ILE A 36 7.60 2.08 -6.74
N THR A 37 7.50 1.90 -8.06
CA THR A 37 8.65 1.78 -8.96
C THR A 37 8.58 2.74 -10.14
N TRP A 38 9.75 3.07 -10.69
CA TRP A 38 9.93 3.89 -11.87
C TRP A 38 11.13 3.39 -12.69
N SER A 39 10.91 2.97 -13.94
CA SER A 39 11.91 2.28 -14.77
C SER A 39 12.35 3.05 -16.01
N GLN A 40 11.98 4.33 -16.11
CA GLN A 40 12.22 5.15 -17.30
C GLN A 40 13.48 6.03 -17.18
N GLY A 41 14.32 5.80 -16.16
CA GLY A 41 15.51 6.60 -15.90
C GLY A 41 15.22 7.98 -15.28
N GLY A 42 16.27 8.77 -15.09
CA GLY A 42 16.25 10.04 -14.35
C GLY A 42 17.45 10.12 -13.42
N ASN A 43 17.86 11.33 -13.06
CA ASN A 43 18.94 11.51 -12.08
C ASN A 43 18.36 11.53 -10.67
N GLU A 44 17.37 12.39 -10.45
CA GLU A 44 16.68 12.53 -9.19
C GLU A 44 15.20 12.18 -9.36
N VAL A 45 14.75 11.15 -8.65
CA VAL A 45 13.38 10.66 -8.74
C VAL A 45 12.75 10.67 -7.36
N PHE A 46 11.60 11.34 -7.25
CA PHE A 46 10.79 11.40 -6.04
C PHE A 46 9.37 10.95 -6.32
N VAL A 47 8.64 10.60 -5.27
CA VAL A 47 7.20 10.42 -5.29
C VAL A 47 6.53 11.35 -4.28
N GLU A 48 5.39 11.90 -4.68
CA GLU A 48 4.44 12.64 -3.83
C GLU A 48 3.07 12.00 -3.99
N GLY A 49 2.23 12.07 -2.97
CA GLY A 49 0.88 11.51 -3.06
C GLY A 49 -0.08 12.04 -2.01
N SER A 50 -1.34 11.63 -2.16
CA SER A 50 -2.44 12.11 -1.33
C SER A 50 -2.42 11.58 0.11
N TRP A 51 -1.57 10.60 0.43
CA TRP A 51 -1.42 10.04 1.79
C TRP A 51 -0.98 11.07 2.83
N ASP A 52 -0.29 12.14 2.42
CA ASP A 52 0.11 13.25 3.29
C ASP A 52 -0.36 14.60 2.77
N ASN A 53 -1.44 14.62 1.99
CA ASN A 53 -1.93 15.81 1.31
C ASN A 53 -0.88 16.49 0.40
N TRP A 54 -0.04 15.70 -0.28
CA TRP A 54 0.98 16.19 -1.21
C TRP A 54 2.02 17.10 -0.58
N THR A 55 2.29 16.92 0.72
CA THR A 55 3.16 17.83 1.48
C THR A 55 4.62 17.39 1.47
N SER A 56 4.90 16.10 1.32
CA SER A 56 6.27 15.58 1.34
C SER A 56 6.66 14.84 0.06
N ARG A 57 7.94 14.95 -0.29
CA ARG A 57 8.59 14.14 -1.33
C ARG A 57 9.34 12.98 -0.69
N LYS A 58 9.14 11.77 -1.22
CA LYS A 58 9.94 10.60 -0.86
C LYS A 58 10.91 10.30 -2.00
N VAL A 59 12.21 10.20 -1.70
CA VAL A 59 13.24 9.84 -2.68
C VAL A 59 13.06 8.37 -3.05
N LEU A 60 13.20 8.05 -4.34
CA LEU A 60 13.31 6.67 -4.80
C LEU A 60 14.79 6.27 -4.90
N GLU A 61 15.12 5.11 -4.35
CA GLU A 61 16.43 4.51 -4.44
C GLU A 61 16.71 4.04 -5.87
N ARG A 62 17.87 4.41 -6.41
CA ARG A 62 18.26 4.12 -7.79
C ARG A 62 19.03 2.80 -7.89
N SER A 63 18.67 1.98 -8.86
CA SER A 63 19.37 0.77 -9.29
C SER A 63 19.47 0.75 -10.82
N GLY A 64 20.63 1.16 -11.35
CA GLY A 64 20.82 1.35 -12.79
C GLY A 64 19.91 2.46 -13.36
N LYS A 65 18.90 2.07 -14.14
CA LYS A 65 17.86 2.95 -14.69
C LYS A 65 16.54 2.91 -13.90
N ASP A 66 16.43 1.94 -13.00
CA ASP A 66 15.23 1.70 -12.23
C ASP A 66 15.33 2.42 -10.87
N HIS A 67 14.18 2.81 -10.35
CA HIS A 67 14.03 3.54 -9.11
C HIS A 67 12.89 2.92 -8.31
N ALA A 68 13.03 2.79 -6.99
CA ALA A 68 11.99 2.22 -6.15
C ALA A 68 11.92 2.87 -4.77
N VAL A 69 10.74 2.82 -4.15
CA VAL A 69 10.54 3.16 -2.74
C VAL A 69 9.49 2.23 -2.13
N LEU A 70 9.72 1.83 -0.89
CA LEU A 70 8.75 1.11 -0.09
C LEU A 70 8.09 2.09 0.89
N LEU A 71 6.77 2.27 0.75
CA LEU A 71 5.96 3.05 1.67
C LEU A 71 5.14 2.12 2.56
N VAL A 72 4.82 2.55 3.76
CA VAL A 72 3.87 1.84 4.64
C VAL A 72 2.65 2.74 4.73
N LEU A 73 1.54 2.30 4.14
CA LEU A 73 0.33 3.11 3.95
C LEU A 73 -0.89 2.39 4.53
N PRO A 74 -1.84 3.10 5.17
CA PRO A 74 -3.13 2.53 5.50
C PRO A 74 -3.85 1.99 4.25
N SER A 75 -4.78 1.05 4.42
CA SER A 75 -5.61 0.61 3.31
C SER A 75 -6.46 1.76 2.75
N GLY A 76 -6.46 1.95 1.44
CA GLY A 76 -7.22 3.00 0.78
C GLY A 76 -6.79 3.23 -0.67
N ILE A 77 -7.51 4.12 -1.34
CA ILE A 77 -7.16 4.57 -2.70
C ILE A 77 -6.46 5.92 -2.59
N TYR A 78 -5.26 5.99 -3.15
CA TYR A 78 -4.43 7.19 -3.17
C TYR A 78 -4.17 7.66 -4.60
N HIS A 79 -3.87 8.94 -4.72
CA HIS A 79 -3.32 9.53 -5.93
C HIS A 79 -1.85 9.82 -5.73
N TYR A 80 -1.02 9.57 -6.73
CA TYR A 80 0.41 9.89 -6.64
C TYR A 80 0.97 10.36 -7.99
N ARG A 81 2.12 11.02 -7.91
CA ARG A 81 2.91 11.41 -9.08
C ARG A 81 4.38 11.21 -8.83
N MET A 82 5.11 10.93 -9.90
CA MET A 82 6.56 10.92 -9.91
C MET A 82 7.06 12.35 -10.16
N ILE A 83 8.13 12.74 -9.49
CA ILE A 83 8.87 13.97 -9.80
C ILE A 83 10.23 13.52 -10.30
N VAL A 84 10.46 13.65 -11.60
CA VAL A 84 11.67 13.18 -12.28
C VAL A 84 12.44 14.40 -12.75
N ASP A 85 13.63 14.61 -12.20
CA ASP A 85 14.49 15.77 -12.49
C ASP A 85 13.71 17.11 -12.36
N GLY A 86 12.87 17.19 -11.31
CA GLY A 86 12.02 18.36 -11.01
C GLY A 86 10.71 18.45 -11.79
N VAL A 87 10.46 17.54 -12.74
CA VAL A 87 9.27 17.56 -13.60
C VAL A 87 8.25 16.51 -13.15
N PRO A 88 6.97 16.88 -12.97
CA PRO A 88 5.91 15.90 -12.72
C PRO A 88 5.73 14.91 -13.87
N ARG A 89 5.65 13.63 -13.53
CA ARG A 89 5.45 12.49 -14.42
C ARG A 89 4.46 11.51 -13.81
N TYR A 90 3.89 10.67 -14.66
CA TYR A 90 3.05 9.55 -14.29
C TYR A 90 3.46 8.33 -15.12
N VAL A 91 3.04 7.15 -14.71
CA VAL A 91 3.22 5.90 -15.45
C VAL A 91 1.98 5.70 -16.33
N SER A 92 2.16 5.75 -17.65
CA SER A 92 1.06 5.64 -18.63
C SER A 92 0.29 4.32 -18.55
N GLU A 93 1.01 3.24 -18.23
CA GLU A 93 0.47 1.88 -18.15
C GLU A 93 -0.35 1.62 -16.88
N LEU A 94 -0.31 2.53 -15.91
CA LEU A 94 -1.06 2.40 -14.66
C LEU A 94 -2.35 3.23 -14.71
N PRO A 95 -3.39 2.83 -13.96
CA PRO A 95 -4.59 3.63 -13.81
C PRO A 95 -4.24 5.05 -13.36
N HIS A 96 -4.89 6.04 -13.95
CA HIS A 96 -4.62 7.45 -13.68
C HIS A 96 -5.85 8.30 -13.88
N VAL A 97 -5.84 9.48 -13.25
CA VAL A 97 -6.87 10.50 -13.35
C VAL A 97 -6.23 11.80 -13.82
N THR A 98 -7.01 12.61 -14.54
CA THR A 98 -6.63 13.96 -14.93
C THR A 98 -7.60 14.94 -14.28
N ASP A 99 -7.09 15.94 -13.58
CA ASP A 99 -7.93 16.97 -12.98
C ASP A 99 -8.35 18.06 -14.00
N GLU A 100 -9.22 18.97 -13.57
CA GLU A 100 -9.72 20.08 -14.41
C GLU A 100 -8.60 21.03 -14.89
N ARG A 101 -7.44 21.00 -14.23
CA ARG A 101 -6.27 21.81 -14.55
C ARG A 101 -5.30 21.07 -15.48
N GLY A 102 -5.64 19.86 -15.91
CA GLY A 102 -4.82 19.02 -16.78
C GLY A 102 -3.69 18.28 -16.05
N GLN A 103 -3.69 18.27 -14.72
CA GLN A 103 -2.68 17.55 -13.94
C GLN A 103 -3.04 16.08 -13.85
N VAL A 104 -2.07 15.23 -14.19
CA VAL A 104 -2.25 13.77 -14.20
C VAL A 104 -1.62 13.15 -12.96
N ALA A 105 -2.34 12.23 -12.32
CA ALA A 105 -1.85 11.44 -11.20
C ALA A 105 -2.24 9.96 -11.37
N ASN A 106 -1.35 9.05 -11.00
CA ASN A 106 -1.66 7.63 -10.96
C ASN A 106 -2.54 7.31 -9.74
N LEU A 107 -3.40 6.30 -9.89
CA LEU A 107 -4.16 5.71 -8.80
C LEU A 107 -3.36 4.58 -8.16
N LEU A 108 -3.38 4.53 -6.84
CA LEU A 108 -2.75 3.50 -6.02
C LEU A 108 -3.81 2.91 -5.10
N ASP A 109 -4.24 1.69 -5.38
CA ASP A 109 -5.14 0.93 -4.52
C ASP A 109 -4.33 0.11 -3.52
N VAL A 110 -4.38 0.49 -2.24
CA VAL A 110 -3.69 -0.16 -1.13
C VAL A 110 -4.71 -1.02 -0.40
N HIS A 111 -4.66 -2.33 -0.61
CA HIS A 111 -5.55 -3.27 0.07
C HIS A 111 -4.79 -4.43 0.70
N VAL A 112 -5.33 -4.99 1.78
CA VAL A 112 -4.77 -6.20 2.39
C VAL A 112 -5.00 -7.37 1.45
N SER A 113 -4.00 -7.73 0.66
CA SER A 113 -3.96 -9.05 0.02
C SER A 113 -3.11 -9.99 0.88
N LYS A 114 -3.71 -11.13 1.22
CA LYS A 114 -3.06 -12.19 2.03
C LYS A 114 -1.76 -12.70 1.38
N ASP A 115 -1.69 -12.62 0.06
CA ASP A 115 -0.52 -13.06 -0.70
C ASP A 115 0.69 -12.12 -0.50
N TYR A 116 0.45 -10.82 -0.32
CA TYR A 116 1.52 -9.83 -0.13
C TYR A 116 2.10 -9.82 1.29
N ILE A 117 1.29 -10.10 2.33
CA ILE A 117 1.79 -10.25 3.70
C ILE A 117 2.77 -11.42 3.78
N CYS A 118 2.46 -12.54 3.13
CA CYS A 118 3.35 -13.69 3.05
C CYS A 118 4.64 -13.36 2.29
N LEU A 119 4.55 -12.64 1.17
CA LEU A 119 5.72 -12.19 0.41
C LEU A 119 6.61 -11.25 1.23
N PHE A 120 6.03 -10.28 1.93
CA PHE A 120 6.79 -9.36 2.76
C PHE A 120 7.45 -10.09 3.95
N GLN A 121 6.72 -10.93 4.68
CA GLN A 121 7.29 -11.63 5.85
C GLN A 121 8.41 -12.62 5.48
N HIS A 122 8.27 -13.35 4.38
CA HIS A 122 9.25 -14.37 3.99
C HIS A 122 10.37 -13.83 3.11
N PHE A 123 10.14 -12.76 2.35
CA PHE A 123 11.10 -12.25 1.39
C PHE A 123 11.56 -10.82 1.69
N ALA A 124 10.99 -10.04 2.62
CA ALA A 124 11.52 -8.69 2.93
C ALA A 124 13.03 -8.65 3.23
N PRO A 125 13.61 -9.62 3.99
CA PRO A 125 15.05 -9.68 4.20
C PRO A 125 15.85 -9.90 2.89
N ALA A 126 15.22 -10.52 1.89
CA ALA A 126 15.80 -10.77 0.56
C ALA A 126 15.43 -9.68 -0.46
N PHE A 127 14.31 -8.97 -0.31
CA PHE A 127 13.84 -7.91 -1.22
C PHE A 127 14.71 -6.67 -1.12
N SER A 128 15.12 -6.28 0.10
CA SER A 128 16.15 -5.25 0.26
C SER A 128 17.43 -5.66 -0.48
N LYS A 129 17.82 -6.94 -0.41
CA LYS A 129 18.96 -7.47 -1.16
C LYS A 129 18.73 -7.55 -2.67
N MET A 130 17.50 -7.78 -3.13
CA MET A 130 17.15 -8.00 -4.55
C MET A 130 16.95 -6.69 -5.32
N ILE A 131 16.59 -5.57 -4.66
CA ILE A 131 16.66 -4.22 -5.25
C ILE A 131 18.13 -3.86 -5.59
N PHE A 132 19.11 -4.42 -4.86
CA PHE A 132 20.55 -4.12 -5.02
C PHE A 132 21.41 -5.26 -5.62
N GLN A 133 20.86 -6.44 -5.91
CA GLN A 133 21.61 -7.57 -6.52
C GLN A 133 21.20 -7.81 -7.97
N ASN A 134 21.41 -6.81 -8.82
CA ASN A 134 21.78 -7.00 -10.22
C ASN A 134 22.90 -6.02 -10.56
N VAL A 135 23.97 -6.03 -9.75
CA VAL A 135 25.28 -5.51 -10.16
C VAL A 135 26.06 -6.73 -10.64
N GLY A 136 26.36 -6.74 -11.93
CA GLY A 136 26.82 -7.93 -12.64
C GLY A 136 28.19 -8.48 -12.21
N SER A 137 28.42 -9.71 -12.66
CA SER A 137 29.66 -10.11 -13.32
C SER A 137 29.29 -10.82 -14.61
#